data_AF-A0A1I8N787-F1
#
_entry.id   AF-A0A1I8N787-F1
#
_cell.length_a   1.000
_cell.length_b   1.000
_cell.length_c   1.000
_cell.angle_alpha   90.00
_cell.angle_beta   90.00
_cell.angle_gamma   90.00
#
_symmetry.space_group_name_H-M   'P 1'
#
loop_
_entity.id
_entity.type
_entity.pdbx_description
1 polymer ?
#
loop_
_entity_poly.entity_id
_entity_poly.type
_entity_poly.pdbx_seq_one_letter_code
_entity_poly.pdbx_strand_id
1 'polypeptide(L)'
;MVANSERNGISSEQSIQNGTVPPRNYEAELHLVRHKLEAFHSNLLHEVQQRMSDIVNDLEKDLRQHELQIREFQSPITTINSSNPIVSFHENNKDSYEERYSDRRRKEANQNSDMSKEGQQKSHKQFLKKNPEKVFQCRESYLTTLMQVGHIRTIYNIFIVGFVFYLMQNVLLEYLTSGRITLGAGIFQTGFANIHYALGVWLILNAYTCSVYYALKIWSNVRSKLHQQEKLRTIWSYLWLMGYILGVVMCLYLPAKFCFKLDIKYASAAALLMETLRLVMKQHAFVRTICGRAMQGKLKSDDTADNSPTMPPFSKYLYYLFVPTFLYRDNYPRTSCIRWGFVAARFVECVAHVFLFACLMENHLKPGLENFGKMQLNASLLVRTVFQLQMTSMLMLLSGFYFLLHSWSNLTAELLRFGDRMFYRDWWTSGDIFEYFRKWNILVGDWLYEYIFKDCYLYVFKGSTAACGMAVFVISAIAHEYFVDIPLRLFFPLLAIQFIFSAFSNTFDFVFYVAEFYTKENCPKASYESWSDHLLPHLLSCKVK
;
A
#
# COMPACT_ATOMS: atom_id res chain seq x y z
N MET A 1 -26.35 -48.05 -24.55
CA MET A 1 -27.06 -49.10 -25.31
C MET A 1 -28.42 -48.52 -25.64
N VAL A 2 -28.65 -48.00 -26.87
CA VAL A 2 -29.09 -48.74 -28.09
C VAL A 2 -30.44 -49.42 -27.84
N ALA A 3 -31.49 -49.36 -28.65
CA ALA A 3 -31.94 -48.62 -29.84
C ALA A 3 -33.34 -49.15 -30.23
N ASN A 4 -33.96 -48.53 -31.25
CA ASN A 4 -35.02 -49.03 -32.17
C ASN A 4 -36.48 -49.07 -31.65
N SER A 5 -37.52 -48.84 -32.46
CA SER A 5 -37.77 -49.34 -33.83
C SER A 5 -38.88 -48.60 -34.61
N GLU A 6 -38.88 -48.85 -35.94
CA GLU A 6 -39.96 -48.86 -36.96
C GLU A 6 -40.38 -47.56 -37.71
N ARG A 7 -40.30 -47.40 -39.05
CA ARG A 7 -40.46 -48.15 -40.35
C ARG A 7 -41.83 -48.05 -41.03
N ASN A 8 -41.79 -47.59 -42.29
CA ASN A 8 -42.40 -48.12 -43.53
C ASN A 8 -43.32 -47.18 -44.34
N GLY A 9 -43.05 -47.11 -45.65
CA GLY A 9 -43.82 -46.42 -46.68
C GLY A 9 -44.58 -47.36 -47.62
N ILE A 10 -45.26 -46.81 -48.62
CA ILE A 10 -45.92 -47.51 -49.76
C ILE A 10 -45.81 -46.63 -51.03
N SER A 11 -45.64 -47.29 -52.19
CA SER A 11 -45.47 -46.75 -53.54
C SER A 11 -46.78 -46.72 -54.36
N SER A 12 -46.79 -46.01 -55.49
CA SER A 12 -47.33 -46.47 -56.79
C SER A 12 -47.03 -45.47 -57.93
N GLU A 13 -46.68 -46.00 -59.10
CA GLU A 13 -46.33 -45.33 -60.37
C GLU A 13 -47.55 -45.07 -61.27
N GLN A 14 -47.50 -44.03 -62.12
CA GLN A 14 -47.59 -44.08 -63.60
C GLN A 14 -48.17 -42.79 -64.23
N SER A 15 -47.39 -42.16 -65.11
CA SER A 15 -47.72 -41.84 -66.53
C SER A 15 -46.89 -40.65 -67.06
N ILE A 16 -46.29 -40.85 -68.23
CA ILE A 16 -45.51 -39.88 -69.02
C ILE A 16 -46.43 -39.28 -70.08
N GLN A 17 -46.48 -37.95 -70.23
CA GLN A 17 -46.52 -37.28 -71.53
C GLN A 17 -46.24 -35.76 -71.44
N ASN A 18 -45.56 -35.27 -72.47
CA ASN A 18 -44.85 -34.00 -72.60
C ASN A 18 -45.72 -32.73 -72.62
N GLY A 19 -45.18 -31.63 -72.10
CA GLY A 19 -45.67 -30.27 -72.38
C GLY A 19 -44.92 -29.17 -71.63
N THR A 20 -43.90 -28.58 -72.28
CA THR A 20 -43.39 -27.19 -72.11
C THR A 20 -43.25 -26.62 -70.69
N VAL A 21 -42.01 -26.61 -70.17
CA VAL A 21 -41.62 -25.87 -68.94
C VAL A 21 -41.40 -24.39 -69.29
N PRO A 22 -42.04 -23.42 -68.59
CA PRO A 22 -41.79 -21.99 -68.80
C PRO A 22 -40.45 -21.58 -68.15
N PRO A 23 -39.78 -20.53 -68.65
CA PRO A 23 -38.42 -20.21 -68.23
C PRO A 23 -38.39 -19.74 -66.76
N ARG A 24 -37.51 -20.35 -65.95
CA ARG A 24 -37.18 -19.89 -64.59
C ARG A 24 -36.69 -18.45 -64.66
N ASN A 25 -37.43 -17.54 -64.02
CA ASN A 25 -37.17 -16.11 -64.05
C ASN A 25 -36.01 -15.76 -63.11
N TYR A 26 -34.77 -16.06 -63.54
CA TYR A 26 -33.54 -15.81 -62.79
C TYR A 26 -33.36 -14.32 -62.41
N GLU A 27 -33.93 -13.38 -63.16
CA GLU A 27 -33.92 -11.96 -62.83
C GLU A 27 -34.67 -11.64 -61.53
N ALA A 28 -35.79 -12.32 -61.27
CA ALA A 28 -36.59 -12.09 -60.07
C ALA A 28 -35.88 -12.59 -58.80
N GLU A 29 -35.20 -13.73 -58.88
CA GLU A 29 -34.39 -14.24 -57.76
C GLU A 29 -33.14 -13.38 -57.54
N LEU A 30 -32.48 -12.91 -58.60
CA LEU A 30 -31.33 -12.02 -58.49
C LEU A 30 -31.72 -10.66 -57.88
N HIS A 31 -32.88 -10.10 -58.27
CA HIS A 31 -33.42 -8.88 -57.66
C HIS A 31 -33.75 -9.08 -56.17
N LEU A 32 -34.30 -10.23 -55.79
CA LEU A 32 -34.62 -10.54 -54.40
C LEU A 32 -33.36 -10.66 -53.54
N VAL A 33 -32.32 -11.32 -54.04
CA VAL A 33 -31.02 -11.45 -53.35
C VAL A 33 -30.35 -10.07 -53.22
N ARG A 34 -30.38 -9.26 -54.29
CA ARG A 34 -29.83 -7.90 -54.27
C ARG A 34 -30.54 -7.01 -53.24
N HIS A 35 -31.87 -7.05 -53.21
CA HIS A 35 -32.66 -6.30 -52.25
C HIS A 35 -32.39 -6.77 -50.80
N LYS A 36 -32.24 -8.07 -50.55
CA LYS A 36 -31.87 -8.58 -49.22
C LYS A 36 -30.46 -8.18 -48.82
N LEU A 37 -29.51 -8.15 -49.75
CA LEU A 37 -28.14 -7.74 -49.50
C LEU A 37 -28.06 -6.23 -49.19
N GLU A 38 -28.82 -5.40 -49.91
CA GLU A 38 -28.93 -3.96 -49.67
C GLU A 38 -29.62 -3.66 -48.32
N ALA A 39 -30.67 -4.43 -47.97
CA ALA A 39 -31.32 -4.35 -46.66
C ALA A 39 -30.38 -4.78 -45.51
N PHE A 40 -29.58 -5.83 -45.72
CA PHE A 40 -28.59 -6.26 -44.74
C PHE A 40 -27.45 -5.23 -44.58
N HIS A 41 -26.96 -4.68 -45.69
CA HIS A 41 -25.90 -3.67 -45.69
C HIS A 41 -26.34 -2.38 -45.00
N SER A 42 -27.57 -1.92 -45.26
CA SER A 42 -28.13 -0.72 -44.61
C SER A 42 -28.38 -0.92 -43.12
N ASN A 43 -28.89 -2.08 -42.70
CA ASN A 43 -29.05 -2.39 -41.28
C ASN A 43 -27.70 -2.46 -40.55
N LEU A 44 -26.69 -3.08 -41.16
CA LEU A 44 -25.36 -3.20 -40.57
C LEU A 44 -24.65 -1.84 -40.47
N LEU A 45 -24.80 -0.97 -41.48
CA LEU A 45 -24.35 0.41 -41.44
C LEU A 45 -25.05 1.20 -40.33
N HIS A 46 -26.37 1.07 -40.20
CA HIS A 46 -27.14 1.75 -39.16
C HIS A 46 -26.71 1.29 -37.75
N GLU A 47 -26.49 -0.01 -37.56
CA GLU A 47 -26.07 -0.57 -36.27
C GLU A 47 -24.64 -0.17 -35.89
N VAL A 48 -23.73 -0.13 -36.86
CA VAL A 48 -22.36 0.39 -36.67
C VAL A 48 -22.38 1.88 -36.38
N GLN A 49 -23.18 2.66 -37.12
CA GLN A 49 -23.28 4.10 -36.93
C GLN A 49 -23.91 4.44 -35.56
N GLN A 50 -24.89 3.65 -35.11
CA GLN A 50 -25.49 3.79 -33.79
C GLN A 50 -24.50 3.45 -32.68
N ARG A 51 -23.78 2.32 -32.76
CA ARG A 51 -22.72 1.99 -31.79
C ARG A 51 -21.60 3.03 -31.76
N MET A 52 -21.21 3.56 -32.91
CA MET A 52 -20.17 4.57 -32.99
C MET A 52 -20.65 5.90 -32.38
N SER A 53 -21.92 6.26 -32.59
CA SER A 53 -22.55 7.41 -31.94
C SER A 53 -22.63 7.23 -30.42
N ASP A 54 -23.00 6.04 -29.94
CA ASP A 54 -23.07 5.74 -28.50
C ASP A 54 -21.68 5.82 -27.84
N ILE A 55 -20.65 5.27 -28.48
CA ILE A 55 -19.26 5.37 -28.00
C ILE A 55 -18.80 6.84 -27.98
N VAL A 56 -19.13 7.62 -29.02
CA VAL A 56 -18.78 9.05 -29.08
C VAL A 56 -19.50 9.83 -27.99
N ASN A 57 -20.77 9.54 -27.74
CA ASN A 57 -21.56 10.19 -26.69
C ASN A 57 -21.05 9.84 -25.28
N ASP A 58 -20.67 8.58 -25.04
CA ASP A 58 -20.06 8.16 -23.77
C ASP A 58 -18.69 8.81 -23.58
N LEU A 59 -17.86 8.86 -24.63
CA LEU A 59 -16.56 9.53 -24.57
C LEU A 59 -16.71 11.05 -24.34
N GLU A 60 -17.70 11.68 -24.97
CA GLU A 60 -18.01 13.11 -24.79
C GLU A 60 -18.53 13.38 -23.36
N LYS A 61 -19.30 12.45 -22.79
CA LYS A 61 -19.77 12.53 -21.41
C LYS A 61 -18.63 12.36 -20.41
N ASP A 62 -17.73 11.41 -20.63
CA ASP A 62 -16.52 11.22 -19.83
C ASP A 62 -15.60 12.45 -19.92
N LEU A 63 -15.40 13.00 -21.13
CA LEU A 63 -14.64 14.23 -21.34
C LEU A 63 -15.28 15.42 -20.62
N ARG A 64 -16.60 15.62 -20.72
CA ARG A 64 -17.31 16.68 -19.98
C ARG A 64 -17.17 16.49 -18.47
N GLN A 65 -17.25 15.27 -17.97
CA GLN A 65 -17.10 14.97 -16.54
C GLN A 65 -15.66 15.24 -16.08
N HIS A 66 -14.68 14.95 -16.93
CA HIS A 66 -13.28 15.26 -16.71
C HIS A 66 -13.00 16.78 -16.79
N GLU A 67 -13.65 17.52 -17.69
CA GLU A 67 -13.59 18.98 -17.78
C GLU A 67 -14.25 19.67 -16.59
N LEU A 68 -15.37 19.15 -16.08
CA LEU A 68 -16.02 19.65 -14.87
C LEU A 68 -15.13 19.45 -13.65
N GLN A 69 -14.48 18.29 -13.54
CA GLN A 69 -13.45 18.06 -12.51
C GLN A 69 -12.27 19.02 -12.67
N ILE A 70 -11.77 19.25 -13.89
CA ILE A 70 -10.66 20.19 -14.11
C ILE A 70 -11.06 21.64 -13.80
N ARG A 71 -12.28 22.07 -14.14
CA ARG A 71 -12.79 23.42 -13.86
C ARG A 71 -13.05 23.67 -12.38
N GLU A 72 -13.49 22.67 -11.61
CA GLU A 72 -13.62 22.80 -10.15
C GLU A 72 -12.24 22.96 -9.45
N PHE A 73 -11.16 22.52 -10.09
CA PHE A 73 -9.80 22.61 -9.56
C PHE A 73 -8.94 23.74 -10.15
N GLN A 74 -9.41 24.48 -11.17
CA GLN A 74 -8.65 25.55 -11.82
C GLN A 74 -9.48 26.81 -12.11
N SER A 75 -9.40 27.80 -11.22
CA SER A 75 -9.06 29.18 -11.59
C SER A 75 -8.65 30.00 -10.35
N PRO A 76 -7.79 31.05 -10.47
CA PRO A 76 -7.12 31.55 -11.67
C PRO A 76 -5.59 31.68 -11.51
N ILE A 77 -4.82 31.09 -12.42
CA ILE A 77 -3.55 31.70 -12.88
C ILE A 77 -3.48 31.51 -14.39
N THR A 78 -3.67 32.62 -15.10
CA THR A 78 -3.52 32.72 -16.55
C THR A 78 -2.12 33.25 -16.88
N THR A 79 -1.63 32.81 -18.05
CA THR A 79 -0.65 33.45 -18.97
C THR A 79 0.83 33.48 -18.57
N ILE A 80 1.68 32.86 -19.40
CA ILE A 80 2.61 33.57 -20.31
C ILE A 80 3.22 32.61 -21.37
N ASN A 81 3.06 33.08 -22.61
CA ASN A 81 3.65 32.84 -23.93
C ASN A 81 4.86 31.92 -24.19
N SER A 82 4.75 31.35 -25.39
CA SER A 82 5.72 30.72 -26.28
C SER A 82 6.87 31.60 -26.78
N SER A 83 8.04 31.01 -27.00
CA SER A 83 8.87 31.19 -28.21
C SER A 83 10.10 30.26 -28.24
N ASN A 84 10.26 29.51 -29.35
CA ASN A 84 11.50 28.83 -29.76
C ASN A 84 12.44 29.82 -30.46
N PRO A 85 13.73 29.47 -30.62
CA PRO A 85 14.24 29.42 -32.01
C PRO A 85 15.20 28.26 -32.33
N ILE A 86 15.30 28.02 -33.64
CA ILE A 86 16.08 27.06 -34.44
C ILE A 86 17.46 27.68 -34.79
N VAL A 87 18.56 26.90 -34.73
CA VAL A 87 19.86 27.18 -35.41
C VAL A 87 20.62 25.83 -35.57
N SER A 88 20.63 25.17 -36.73
CA SER A 88 21.54 25.20 -37.92
C SER A 88 22.84 24.38 -37.81
N PHE A 89 23.04 23.54 -38.83
CA PHE A 89 24.17 22.66 -39.12
C PHE A 89 25.46 23.42 -39.50
N HIS A 90 26.62 22.85 -39.17
CA HIS A 90 27.86 23.09 -39.92
C HIS A 90 28.69 21.81 -40.02
N GLU A 91 29.11 21.54 -41.23
CA GLU A 91 29.94 20.44 -41.72
C GLU A 91 31.39 20.95 -41.85
N ASN A 92 32.41 20.15 -41.49
CA ASN A 92 33.59 19.94 -42.33
C ASN A 92 34.70 19.05 -41.74
N ASN A 93 35.12 18.16 -42.64
CA ASN A 93 36.46 17.67 -42.98
C ASN A 93 37.17 16.51 -42.25
N LYS A 94 37.71 15.67 -43.16
CA LYS A 94 38.45 14.42 -43.02
C LYS A 94 39.94 14.68 -42.72
N ASP A 95 40.59 13.76 -42.01
CA ASP A 95 41.57 12.81 -42.58
C ASP A 95 42.43 12.12 -41.50
N SER A 96 43.10 11.06 -41.94
CA SER A 96 44.16 10.26 -41.29
C SER A 96 43.72 8.99 -40.52
N TYR A 97 43.89 7.88 -41.24
CA TYR A 97 43.72 6.50 -40.83
C TYR A 97 45.09 5.92 -40.41
N GLU A 98 45.04 4.86 -39.60
CA GLU A 98 46.14 3.92 -39.29
C GLU A 98 46.90 4.01 -37.94
N GLU A 99 46.40 4.77 -36.96
CA GLU A 99 46.75 4.54 -35.53
C GLU A 99 45.52 4.15 -34.68
N ARG A 100 44.44 3.69 -35.36
CA ARG A 100 43.05 3.75 -34.86
C ARG A 100 42.41 2.39 -34.52
N TYR A 101 43.19 1.32 -34.31
CA TYR A 101 42.65 -0.03 -34.08
C TYR A 101 42.82 -0.58 -32.65
N SER A 102 43.82 -0.13 -31.88
CA SER A 102 43.98 -0.53 -30.47
C SER A 102 43.24 0.41 -29.50
N ASP A 103 43.13 1.69 -29.86
CA ASP A 103 42.44 2.71 -29.07
C ASP A 103 40.91 2.71 -29.31
N ARG A 104 40.46 2.12 -30.43
CA ARG A 104 39.03 1.94 -30.76
C ARG A 104 38.32 0.96 -29.82
N ARG A 105 38.93 -0.15 -29.41
CA ARG A 105 38.28 -1.08 -28.45
C ARG A 105 38.09 -0.46 -27.07
N ARG A 106 39.01 0.40 -26.61
CA ARG A 106 38.85 1.16 -25.35
C ARG A 106 37.80 2.26 -25.50
N LYS A 107 37.77 2.97 -26.64
CA LYS A 107 36.77 4.00 -26.93
C LYS A 107 35.37 3.43 -27.22
N GLU A 108 35.24 2.25 -27.83
CA GLU A 108 33.99 1.53 -28.07
C GLU A 108 33.47 0.86 -26.79
N ALA A 109 34.33 0.38 -25.90
CA ALA A 109 33.92 -0.07 -24.57
C ALA A 109 33.44 1.10 -23.69
N ASN A 110 34.13 2.25 -23.75
CA ASN A 110 33.69 3.47 -23.06
C ASN A 110 32.43 4.07 -23.70
N GLN A 111 32.31 4.11 -25.04
CA GLN A 111 31.12 4.56 -25.77
C GLN A 111 29.94 3.62 -25.58
N ASN A 112 30.12 2.31 -25.50
CA ASN A 112 29.03 1.38 -25.15
C ASN A 112 28.63 1.54 -23.68
N SER A 113 29.58 1.82 -22.78
CA SER A 113 29.27 2.16 -21.39
C SER A 113 28.51 3.49 -21.30
N ASP A 114 28.91 4.50 -22.09
CA ASP A 114 28.33 5.84 -22.09
C ASP A 114 27.00 5.90 -22.86
N MET A 115 26.83 5.13 -23.93
CA MET A 115 25.53 4.91 -24.57
C MET A 115 24.57 4.11 -23.68
N SER A 116 25.06 3.14 -22.90
CA SER A 116 24.22 2.43 -21.92
C SER A 116 23.81 3.36 -20.76
N LYS A 117 24.72 4.24 -20.31
CA LYS A 117 24.44 5.26 -19.30
C LYS A 117 23.51 6.34 -19.83
N GLU A 118 23.68 6.81 -21.07
CA GLU A 118 22.79 7.76 -21.72
C GLU A 118 21.41 7.15 -21.99
N GLY A 119 21.34 5.88 -22.40
CA GLY A 119 20.09 5.13 -22.53
C GLY A 119 19.38 4.94 -21.18
N GLN A 120 20.11 4.59 -20.12
CA GLN A 120 19.59 4.55 -18.75
C GLN A 120 19.18 5.93 -18.24
N GLN A 121 19.91 6.99 -18.57
CA GLN A 121 19.63 8.35 -18.11
C GLN A 121 18.44 8.96 -18.86
N LYS A 122 18.26 8.65 -20.15
CA LYS A 122 17.07 8.97 -20.94
C LYS A 122 15.85 8.19 -20.43
N SER A 123 15.99 6.88 -20.19
CA SER A 123 14.94 6.03 -19.60
C SER A 123 14.56 6.51 -18.18
N HIS A 124 15.55 6.87 -17.35
CA HIS A 124 15.34 7.44 -16.02
C HIS A 124 14.58 8.78 -16.08
N LYS A 125 15.00 9.71 -16.96
CA LYS A 125 14.29 10.98 -17.18
C LYS A 125 12.88 10.77 -17.71
N GLN A 126 12.67 9.81 -18.61
CA GLN A 126 11.36 9.47 -19.16
C GLN A 126 10.44 8.83 -18.10
N PHE A 127 10.96 7.94 -17.27
CA PHE A 127 10.23 7.33 -16.16
C PHE A 127 9.84 8.37 -15.09
N LEU A 128 10.77 9.26 -14.71
CA LEU A 128 10.48 10.36 -13.78
C LEU A 128 9.50 11.39 -14.35
N LYS A 129 9.56 11.66 -15.66
CA LYS A 129 8.59 12.54 -16.34
C LYS A 129 7.20 11.91 -16.40
N LYS A 130 7.11 10.60 -16.55
CA LYS A 130 5.84 9.84 -16.52
C LYS A 130 5.26 9.72 -15.11
N ASN A 131 6.12 9.71 -14.09
CA ASN A 131 5.73 9.52 -12.69
C ASN A 131 6.26 10.67 -11.81
N PRO A 132 5.58 11.82 -11.81
CA PRO A 132 6.01 12.99 -11.05
C PRO A 132 6.02 12.71 -9.55
N GLU A 133 6.92 13.39 -8.84
CA GLU A 133 7.00 13.32 -7.38
C GLU A 133 5.71 13.83 -6.71
N LYS A 134 5.36 13.25 -5.55
CA LYS A 134 4.20 13.72 -4.78
C LYS A 134 4.37 15.18 -4.35
N VAL A 135 3.38 15.99 -4.71
CA VAL A 135 3.21 17.38 -4.28
C VAL A 135 2.22 17.42 -3.12
N PHE A 136 2.65 18.00 -2.01
CA PHE A 136 1.81 18.19 -0.83
C PHE A 136 0.89 19.40 -1.04
N GLN A 137 -0.41 19.22 -0.81
CA GLN A 137 -1.42 20.27 -0.95
C GLN A 137 -2.25 20.34 0.32
N CYS A 138 -2.77 21.53 0.66
CA CYS A 138 -3.68 21.67 1.79
C CYS A 138 -5.05 21.10 1.41
N ARG A 139 -5.47 20.02 2.06
CA ARG A 139 -6.75 19.33 1.81
C ARG A 139 -7.18 18.54 3.03
N GLU A 140 -8.50 18.44 3.23
CA GLU A 140 -9.09 17.62 4.28
C GLU A 140 -9.03 16.13 3.92
N SER A 141 -9.17 15.26 4.93
CA SER A 141 -9.27 13.82 4.69
C SER A 141 -10.52 13.47 3.90
N TYR A 142 -10.40 12.46 3.04
CA TYR A 142 -11.48 12.04 2.15
C TYR A 142 -12.80 11.77 2.90
N LEU A 143 -12.76 11.01 3.99
CA LEU A 143 -13.97 10.71 4.78
C LEU A 143 -14.52 11.94 5.50
N THR A 144 -13.69 12.90 5.90
CA THR A 144 -14.16 14.16 6.51
C THR A 144 -15.02 14.94 5.53
N THR A 145 -14.57 15.05 4.28
CA THR A 145 -15.34 15.67 3.20
C THR A 145 -16.57 14.83 2.86
N LEU A 146 -16.43 13.50 2.79
CA LEU A 146 -17.53 12.59 2.45
C LEU A 146 -18.65 12.60 3.50
N MET A 147 -18.33 12.75 4.78
CA MET A 147 -19.30 12.88 5.88
C MET A 147 -20.11 14.19 5.84
N GLN A 148 -19.76 15.15 4.98
CA GLN A 148 -20.61 16.32 4.72
C GLN A 148 -21.86 15.94 3.90
N VAL A 149 -21.80 14.84 3.14
CA VAL A 149 -22.94 14.31 2.40
C VAL A 149 -23.94 13.68 3.38
N GLY A 150 -25.21 14.12 3.30
CA GLY A 150 -26.26 13.74 4.25
C GLY A 150 -26.42 12.23 4.47
N HIS A 151 -26.40 11.42 3.39
CA HIS A 151 -26.55 9.97 3.48
C HIS A 151 -25.40 9.28 4.22
N ILE A 152 -24.16 9.73 4.01
CA ILE A 152 -22.98 9.16 4.67
C ILE A 152 -22.95 9.54 6.15
N ARG A 153 -23.36 10.79 6.46
CA ARG A 153 -23.55 11.22 7.85
C ARG A 153 -24.58 10.37 8.59
N THR A 154 -25.67 9.97 7.92
CA THR A 154 -26.65 9.03 8.50
C THR A 154 -26.02 7.68 8.81
N ILE A 155 -25.21 7.12 7.91
CA ILE A 155 -24.49 5.85 8.15
C ILE A 155 -23.57 5.99 9.37
N TYR A 156 -22.78 7.07 9.45
CA TYR A 156 -21.93 7.35 10.59
C TYR A 156 -22.73 7.42 11.91
N ASN A 157 -23.88 8.10 11.91
CA ASN A 157 -24.75 8.17 13.08
C ASN A 157 -25.33 6.78 13.46
N ILE A 158 -25.68 5.94 12.48
CA ILE A 158 -26.12 4.56 12.73
C ILE A 158 -25.01 3.75 13.42
N PHE A 159 -23.75 3.89 12.98
CA PHE A 159 -22.61 3.24 13.65
C PHE A 159 -22.42 3.74 15.09
N ILE A 160 -22.57 5.05 15.35
CA ILE A 160 -22.51 5.59 16.71
C ILE A 160 -23.62 5.01 17.59
N VAL A 161 -24.87 5.04 17.10
CA VAL A 161 -26.01 4.52 17.85
C VAL A 161 -25.84 3.02 18.11
N GLY A 162 -25.43 2.26 17.09
CA GLY A 162 -25.09 0.84 17.22
C GLY A 162 -23.98 0.59 18.23
N PHE A 163 -22.94 1.43 18.26
CA PHE A 163 -21.87 1.35 19.26
C PHE A 163 -22.37 1.61 20.68
N VAL A 164 -23.23 2.61 20.88
CA VAL A 164 -23.83 2.92 22.19
C VAL A 164 -24.72 1.76 22.66
N PHE A 165 -25.56 1.20 21.78
CA PHE A 165 -26.36 0.03 22.09
C PHE A 165 -25.52 -1.19 22.43
N TYR A 166 -24.45 -1.44 21.67
CA TYR A 166 -23.51 -2.53 21.94
C TYR A 166 -22.84 -2.37 23.31
N LEU A 167 -22.37 -1.16 23.64
CA LEU A 167 -21.77 -0.88 24.94
C LEU A 167 -22.79 -1.05 26.07
N MET A 168 -24.02 -0.56 25.90
CA MET A 168 -25.10 -0.74 26.86
C MET A 168 -25.44 -2.23 27.06
N GLN A 169 -25.51 -3.00 25.98
CA GLN A 169 -25.75 -4.44 26.02
C GLN A 169 -24.64 -5.16 26.79
N ASN A 170 -23.37 -4.82 26.54
CA ASN A 170 -22.24 -5.41 27.25
C ASN A 170 -22.29 -5.10 28.74
N VAL A 171 -22.50 -3.83 29.11
CA VAL A 171 -22.60 -3.42 30.53
C VAL A 171 -23.74 -4.16 31.22
N LEU A 172 -24.91 -4.25 30.58
CA LEU A 172 -26.06 -4.93 31.15
C LEU A 172 -25.82 -6.42 31.31
N LEU A 173 -25.31 -7.10 30.28
CA LEU A 173 -25.04 -8.54 30.32
C LEU A 173 -23.99 -8.87 31.39
N GLU A 174 -22.97 -8.05 31.50
CA GLU A 174 -21.90 -8.26 32.48
C GLU A 174 -22.38 -8.04 33.91
N TYR A 175 -23.16 -6.98 34.13
CA TYR A 175 -23.81 -6.73 35.41
C TYR A 175 -24.74 -7.88 35.82
N LEU A 176 -25.53 -8.41 34.88
CA LEU A 176 -26.46 -9.52 35.16
C LEU A 176 -25.76 -10.86 35.42
N THR A 177 -24.65 -11.14 34.74
CA THR A 177 -23.94 -12.43 34.85
C THR A 177 -22.95 -12.47 36.01
N SER A 178 -22.19 -11.38 36.20
CA SER A 178 -21.04 -11.35 37.10
C SER A 178 -21.21 -10.38 38.27
N GLY A 179 -22.25 -9.54 38.27
CA GLY A 179 -22.48 -8.50 39.28
C GLY A 179 -21.44 -7.37 39.27
N ARG A 180 -20.58 -7.31 38.23
CA ARG A 180 -19.49 -6.33 38.08
C ARG A 180 -19.42 -5.85 36.63
N ILE A 181 -18.91 -4.64 36.43
CA ILE A 181 -18.72 -4.02 35.11
C ILE A 181 -17.22 -3.89 34.87
N THR A 182 -16.67 -4.71 33.98
CA THR A 182 -15.24 -4.75 33.63
C THR A 182 -14.97 -4.19 32.24
N LEU A 183 -15.94 -4.08 31.33
CA LEU A 183 -15.82 -3.30 30.07
C LEU A 183 -14.51 -3.58 29.28
N GLY A 184 -14.09 -4.84 29.16
CA GLY A 184 -12.84 -5.15 28.45
C GLY A 184 -11.56 -5.00 29.27
N ALA A 185 -11.65 -4.66 30.57
CA ALA A 185 -10.50 -4.34 31.43
C ALA A 185 -9.52 -5.50 31.56
N GLY A 186 -9.98 -6.75 31.47
CA GLY A 186 -9.11 -7.92 31.48
C GLY A 186 -8.11 -7.91 30.32
N ILE A 187 -8.59 -7.61 29.12
CA ILE A 187 -7.73 -7.48 27.93
C ILE A 187 -6.83 -6.26 28.02
N PHE A 188 -7.30 -5.14 28.58
CA PHE A 188 -6.43 -3.99 28.82
C PHE A 188 -5.28 -4.31 29.77
N GLN A 189 -5.58 -4.90 30.93
CA GLN A 189 -4.56 -5.21 31.93
C GLN A 189 -3.56 -6.23 31.42
N THR A 190 -4.03 -7.29 30.74
CA THR A 190 -3.15 -8.32 30.19
C THR A 190 -2.38 -7.84 28.97
N GLY A 191 -2.98 -7.05 28.08
CA GLY A 191 -2.34 -6.54 26.86
C GLY A 191 -1.32 -5.42 27.11
N PHE A 192 -1.58 -4.57 28.12
CA PHE A 192 -0.71 -3.45 28.50
C PHE A 192 0.15 -3.71 29.73
N ALA A 193 0.22 -4.95 30.22
CA ALA A 193 1.18 -5.26 31.27
C ALA A 193 2.60 -4.94 30.80
N ASN A 194 3.44 -4.45 31.71
CA ASN A 194 4.84 -4.10 31.43
C ASN A 194 5.04 -2.97 30.40
N ILE A 195 4.04 -2.09 30.20
CA ILE A 195 4.11 -0.95 29.27
C ILE A 195 5.30 -0.01 29.54
N HIS A 196 5.75 0.13 30.79
CA HIS A 196 6.87 1.00 31.14
C HIS A 196 8.18 0.58 30.44
N TYR A 197 8.42 -0.72 30.25
CA TYR A 197 9.56 -1.20 29.47
C TYR A 197 9.42 -0.84 27.99
N ALA A 198 8.22 -0.96 27.43
CA ALA A 198 7.97 -0.55 26.05
C ALA A 198 8.21 0.95 25.84
N LEU A 199 7.77 1.79 26.78
CA LEU A 199 8.04 3.23 26.77
C LEU A 199 9.54 3.54 26.88
N GLY A 200 10.27 2.82 27.73
CA GLY A 200 11.73 2.97 27.85
C GLY A 200 12.45 2.67 26.53
N VAL A 201 12.11 1.55 25.87
CA VAL A 201 12.69 1.20 24.55
C VAL A 201 12.29 2.23 23.49
N TRP A 202 11.05 2.70 23.50
CA TRP A 202 10.58 3.74 22.59
C TRP A 202 11.36 5.05 22.72
N LEU A 203 11.66 5.49 23.95
CA LEU A 203 12.47 6.69 24.18
C LEU A 203 13.90 6.52 23.64
N ILE A 204 14.50 5.34 23.83
CA ILE A 204 15.83 5.01 23.30
C ILE A 204 15.82 5.05 21.76
N LEU A 205 14.78 4.52 21.12
CA LEU A 205 14.64 4.57 19.65
C LEU A 205 14.52 6.01 19.13
N ASN A 206 13.75 6.87 19.81
CA ASN A 206 13.65 8.29 19.44
C ASN A 206 14.97 9.04 19.64
N ALA A 207 15.69 8.75 20.72
CA ALA A 207 17.03 9.31 20.94
C ALA A 207 17.99 8.87 19.83
N TYR A 208 17.94 7.59 19.44
CA TYR A 208 18.74 7.07 18.33
C TYR A 208 18.39 7.76 17.00
N THR A 209 17.11 7.91 16.63
CA THR A 209 16.75 8.59 15.38
C THR A 209 17.23 10.05 15.37
N CYS A 210 17.16 10.75 16.50
CA CYS A 210 17.76 12.07 16.65
C CYS A 210 19.28 12.04 16.46
N SER A 211 19.98 11.03 16.98
CA SER A 211 21.42 10.87 16.79
C SER A 211 21.82 10.68 15.32
N VAL A 212 20.98 10.00 14.52
CA VAL A 212 21.21 9.78 13.08
C VAL A 212 21.24 11.10 12.31
N TYR A 213 20.42 12.09 12.69
CA TYR A 213 20.48 13.43 12.11
C TYR A 213 21.86 14.06 12.28
N TYR A 214 22.41 14.02 13.51
CA TYR A 214 23.73 14.57 13.80
C TYR A 214 24.83 13.79 13.09
N ALA A 215 24.72 12.47 13.04
CA ALA A 215 25.68 11.63 12.33
C ALA A 215 25.68 11.91 10.82
N LEU A 216 24.51 12.13 10.20
CA LEU A 216 24.39 12.54 8.81
C LEU A 216 24.96 13.94 8.56
N LYS A 217 24.77 14.87 9.51
CA LYS A 217 25.36 16.22 9.45
C LYS A 217 26.88 16.15 9.48
N ILE A 218 27.46 15.34 10.37
CA ILE A 218 28.92 15.09 10.42
C ILE A 218 29.39 14.48 9.10
N TRP A 219 28.69 13.45 8.60
CA TRP A 219 29.02 12.82 7.33
C TRP A 219 29.06 13.83 6.18
N SER A 220 28.03 14.68 6.05
CA SER A 220 27.91 15.68 4.99
C SER A 220 29.02 16.75 5.08
N ASN A 221 29.31 17.23 6.29
CA ASN A 221 30.38 18.19 6.55
C ASN A 221 31.76 17.62 6.19
N VAL A 222 32.07 16.41 6.65
CA VAL A 222 33.35 15.74 6.35
C VAL A 222 33.46 15.47 4.85
N ARG A 223 32.38 15.00 4.22
CA ARG A 223 32.32 14.76 2.76
C ARG A 223 32.61 16.04 1.97
N SER A 224 32.12 17.19 2.42
CA SER A 224 32.38 18.49 1.76
C SER A 224 33.85 18.93 1.89
N LYS A 225 34.48 18.69 3.05
CA LYS A 225 35.90 18.99 3.27
C LYS A 225 36.82 18.07 2.48
N LEU A 226 36.42 16.81 2.30
CA LEU A 226 37.15 15.81 1.51
C LEU A 226 36.92 15.96 -0.02
N HIS A 227 36.41 17.11 -0.49
CA HIS A 227 36.17 17.32 -1.92
C HIS A 227 37.44 17.16 -2.78
N GLN A 228 38.62 17.52 -2.25
CA GLN A 228 39.89 17.40 -2.96
C GLN A 228 40.44 15.96 -3.05
N GLN A 229 39.97 15.03 -2.20
CA GLN A 229 40.49 13.66 -2.13
C GLN A 229 39.40 12.62 -2.44
N GLU A 230 39.28 12.25 -3.71
CA GLU A 230 38.18 11.41 -4.19
C GLU A 230 38.12 9.99 -3.59
N LYS A 231 39.28 9.37 -3.36
CA LYS A 231 39.37 8.01 -2.76
C LYS A 231 38.89 8.02 -1.31
N LEU A 232 39.36 8.97 -0.50
CA LEU A 232 38.97 9.10 0.91
C LEU A 232 37.48 9.48 1.04
N ARG A 233 36.97 10.35 0.16
CA ARG A 233 35.54 10.70 0.09
C ARG A 233 34.66 9.47 -0.17
N THR A 234 35.12 8.58 -1.05
CA THR A 234 34.42 7.34 -1.40
C THR A 234 34.43 6.35 -0.24
N ILE A 235 35.60 6.11 0.37
CA ILE A 235 35.75 5.24 1.55
C ILE A 235 34.86 5.72 2.71
N TRP A 236 34.88 7.02 3.00
CA TRP A 236 34.03 7.61 4.05
C TRP A 236 32.53 7.38 3.80
N SER A 237 32.12 7.40 2.53
CA SER A 237 30.72 7.19 2.17
C SER A 237 30.29 5.74 2.28
N TYR A 238 31.16 4.79 1.92
CA TYR A 238 30.91 3.38 2.15
C TYR A 238 30.90 3.03 3.64
N LEU A 239 31.79 3.63 4.43
CA LEU A 239 31.81 3.44 5.89
C LEU A 239 30.51 3.93 6.53
N TRP A 240 30.04 5.12 6.14
CA TRP A 240 28.74 5.64 6.57
C TRP A 240 27.59 4.72 6.15
N LEU A 241 27.59 4.23 4.90
CA LEU A 241 26.56 3.33 4.41
C LEU A 241 26.51 2.02 5.21
N MET A 242 27.67 1.40 5.47
CA MET A 242 27.74 0.18 6.27
C MET A 242 27.25 0.43 7.71
N GLY A 243 27.69 1.53 8.32
CA GLY A 243 27.23 1.92 9.66
C GLY A 243 25.73 2.18 9.71
N TYR A 244 25.17 2.82 8.68
CA TYR A 244 23.73 3.07 8.55
C TYR A 244 22.93 1.77 8.40
N ILE A 245 23.36 0.86 7.52
CA ILE A 245 22.70 -0.45 7.32
C ILE A 245 22.72 -1.24 8.62
N LEU A 246 23.88 -1.33 9.28
CA LEU A 246 24.00 -2.00 10.58
C LEU A 246 23.06 -1.35 11.62
N GLY A 247 22.99 -0.02 11.66
CA GLY A 247 22.11 0.72 12.54
C GLY A 247 20.63 0.42 12.30
N VAL A 248 20.18 0.38 11.05
CA VAL A 248 18.79 0.00 10.70
C VAL A 248 18.48 -1.43 11.11
N VAL A 249 19.37 -2.39 10.84
CA VAL A 249 19.20 -3.79 11.25
C VAL A 249 19.11 -3.90 12.77
N MET A 250 19.98 -3.18 13.51
CA MET A 250 19.92 -3.15 14.97
C MET A 250 18.64 -2.52 15.49
N CYS A 251 18.12 -1.48 14.84
CA CYS A 251 16.84 -0.87 15.21
C CYS A 251 15.65 -1.79 15.02
N LEU A 252 15.67 -2.71 14.05
CA LEU A 252 14.62 -3.72 13.89
C LEU A 252 14.82 -4.91 14.85
N TYR A 253 16.07 -5.30 15.10
CA TYR A 253 16.39 -6.45 15.95
C TYR A 253 16.23 -6.17 17.46
N LEU A 254 16.74 -5.04 17.95
CA LEU A 254 16.78 -4.75 19.39
C LEU A 254 15.40 -4.65 20.04
N PRO A 255 14.41 -3.90 19.48
CA PRO A 255 13.07 -3.83 20.06
C PRO A 255 12.39 -5.19 20.08
N ALA A 256 12.50 -5.97 19.00
CA ALA A 256 11.98 -7.34 18.96
C ALA A 256 12.61 -8.21 20.06
N LYS A 257 13.94 -8.17 20.22
CA LYS A 257 14.65 -8.90 21.28
C LYS A 257 14.20 -8.46 22.67
N PHE A 258 14.01 -7.16 22.90
CA PHE A 258 13.53 -6.65 24.18
C PHE A 258 12.08 -7.05 24.47
N CYS A 259 11.22 -7.17 23.46
CA CYS A 259 9.87 -7.72 23.64
C CYS A 259 9.89 -9.13 24.28
N PHE A 260 10.80 -10.00 23.83
CA PHE A 260 10.97 -11.33 24.42
C PHE A 260 11.65 -11.28 25.80
N LYS A 261 12.74 -10.52 25.94
CA LYS A 261 13.55 -10.51 27.17
C LYS A 261 12.84 -9.84 28.36
N LEU A 262 12.06 -8.79 28.11
CA LEU A 262 11.35 -8.02 29.14
C LEU A 262 9.89 -8.45 29.30
N ASP A 263 9.49 -9.55 28.66
CA ASP A 263 8.12 -10.08 28.67
C ASP A 263 7.06 -9.00 28.39
N ILE A 264 7.29 -8.17 27.37
CA ILE A 264 6.32 -7.16 26.93
C ILE A 264 5.13 -7.89 26.30
N LYS A 265 3.92 -7.53 26.72
CA LYS A 265 2.67 -8.19 26.27
C LYS A 265 2.21 -7.67 24.91
N TYR A 266 1.34 -8.44 24.27
CA TYR A 266 1.01 -8.35 22.85
C TYR A 266 0.59 -6.93 22.40
N ALA A 267 -0.26 -6.20 23.14
CA ALA A 267 -0.70 -4.87 22.71
C ALA A 267 0.44 -3.84 22.79
N SER A 268 1.20 -3.84 23.89
CA SER A 268 2.35 -2.94 24.05
C SER A 268 3.49 -3.28 23.08
N ALA A 269 3.73 -4.56 22.83
CA ALA A 269 4.72 -5.03 21.86
C ALA A 269 4.32 -4.60 20.44
N ALA A 270 3.07 -4.81 20.02
CA ALA A 270 2.59 -4.39 18.71
C ALA A 270 2.76 -2.88 18.51
N ALA A 271 2.37 -2.06 19.50
CA ALA A 271 2.56 -0.61 19.47
C ALA A 271 4.03 -0.21 19.32
N LEU A 272 4.93 -0.82 20.09
CA LEU A 272 6.37 -0.56 20.02
C LEU A 272 6.97 -0.93 18.66
N LEU A 273 6.57 -2.06 18.09
CA LEU A 273 7.10 -2.52 16.80
C LEU A 273 6.58 -1.67 15.63
N MET A 274 5.29 -1.34 15.61
CA MET A 274 4.72 -0.42 14.61
C MET A 274 5.45 0.93 14.64
N GLU A 275 5.73 1.44 15.83
CA GLU A 275 6.46 2.67 16.03
C GLU A 275 7.94 2.55 15.62
N THR A 276 8.56 1.40 15.85
CA THR A 276 9.91 1.08 15.37
C THR A 276 9.98 1.16 13.85
N LEU A 277 9.03 0.55 13.13
CA LEU A 277 9.00 0.63 11.66
C LEU A 277 8.72 2.06 11.20
N ARG A 278 7.79 2.76 11.85
CA ARG A 278 7.49 4.17 11.55
C ARG A 278 8.76 5.01 11.60
N LEU A 279 9.58 4.84 12.64
CA LEU A 279 10.85 5.53 12.82
C LEU A 279 11.89 5.13 11.76
N VAL A 280 12.02 3.83 11.45
CA VAL A 280 12.93 3.32 10.40
C VAL A 280 12.56 3.87 9.02
N MET A 281 11.27 3.87 8.66
CA MET A 281 10.79 4.42 7.38
C MET A 281 11.11 5.91 7.26
N LYS A 282 10.86 6.68 8.33
CA LYS A 282 11.16 8.12 8.36
C LYS A 282 12.65 8.40 8.30
N GLN A 283 13.44 7.65 9.05
CA GLN A 283 14.89 7.76 9.02
C GLN A 283 15.42 7.48 7.61
N HIS A 284 14.96 6.42 6.95
CA HIS A 284 15.37 6.07 5.60
C HIS A 284 14.99 7.16 4.59
N ALA A 285 13.75 7.65 4.64
CA ALA A 285 13.28 8.71 3.78
C ALA A 285 14.13 9.99 3.91
N PHE A 286 14.48 10.38 5.13
CA PHE A 286 15.36 11.53 5.38
C PHE A 286 16.77 11.30 4.83
N VAL A 287 17.40 10.17 5.20
CA VAL A 287 18.78 9.85 4.77
C VAL A 287 18.87 9.74 3.24
N ARG A 288 17.93 9.04 2.60
CA ARG A 288 17.91 8.84 1.14
C ARG A 288 17.74 10.16 0.38
N THR A 289 16.91 11.06 0.89
CA THR A 289 16.67 12.38 0.29
C THR A 289 17.90 13.28 0.42
N ILE A 290 18.48 13.38 1.63
CA ILE A 290 19.63 14.24 1.88
C ILE A 290 20.89 13.71 1.21
N CYS A 291 21.17 12.41 1.28
CA CYS A 291 22.28 11.80 0.55
C CYS A 291 22.13 12.01 -0.97
N GLY A 292 20.92 11.85 -1.50
CA GLY A 292 20.63 12.13 -2.92
C GLY A 292 20.99 13.56 -3.32
N ARG A 293 20.59 14.55 -2.53
CA ARG A 293 20.94 15.97 -2.76
C ARG A 293 22.44 16.22 -2.61
N ALA A 294 23.09 15.60 -1.63
CA ALA A 294 24.53 15.76 -1.36
C ALA A 294 25.38 15.23 -2.51
N MET A 295 24.97 14.11 -3.10
CA MET A 295 25.64 13.50 -4.26
C MET A 295 25.45 14.33 -5.54
N GLN A 296 24.29 14.98 -5.70
CA GLN A 296 23.99 15.86 -6.83
C GLN A 296 24.63 17.26 -6.72
N GLY A 297 25.32 17.57 -5.62
CA GLY A 297 25.88 18.90 -5.36
C GLY A 297 24.85 19.98 -5.03
N LYS A 298 23.56 19.62 -4.95
CA LYS A 298 22.41 20.52 -4.73
C LYS A 298 22.15 20.89 -3.27
N LEU A 299 23.11 20.61 -2.37
CA LEU A 299 23.03 21.11 -0.98
C LEU A 299 23.49 22.57 -0.86
N LYS A 300 23.97 23.17 -1.96
CA LYS A 300 24.34 24.59 -2.04
C LYS A 300 23.10 25.40 -2.44
N SER A 301 22.78 26.46 -1.71
CA SER A 301 21.81 27.47 -2.15
C SER A 301 22.47 28.41 -3.15
N ASP A 302 21.74 28.83 -4.18
CA ASP A 302 22.21 29.84 -5.14
C ASP A 302 22.23 31.28 -4.56
N ASP A 303 21.65 31.54 -3.38
CA ASP A 303 21.33 32.91 -2.92
C ASP A 303 21.98 33.39 -1.60
N THR A 304 22.99 32.71 -1.04
CA THR A 304 23.76 33.28 0.07
C THR A 304 25.25 33.04 -0.14
N ALA A 305 26.05 34.10 0.03
CA ALA A 305 27.51 34.13 -0.15
C ALA A 305 28.33 33.17 0.75
N ASP A 306 27.67 32.28 1.49
CA ASP A 306 28.29 31.27 2.34
C ASP A 306 28.16 29.88 1.68
N ASN A 307 29.25 29.41 1.08
CA ASN A 307 29.39 28.17 0.31
C ASN A 307 29.32 26.89 1.16
N SER A 308 28.48 26.84 2.20
CA SER A 308 28.29 25.65 3.02
C SER A 308 27.07 24.83 2.57
N PRO A 309 27.16 23.48 2.57
CA PRO A 309 26.00 22.65 2.30
C PRO A 309 24.96 22.86 3.42
N THR A 310 23.89 23.60 3.14
CA THR A 310 22.87 23.93 4.16
C THR A 310 22.00 22.71 4.42
N MET A 311 22.49 21.84 5.29
CA MET A 311 21.70 20.78 5.92
C MET A 311 20.44 21.40 6.54
N PRO A 312 19.27 20.75 6.43
CA PRO A 312 18.06 21.27 7.05
C PRO A 312 18.24 21.38 8.57
N PRO A 313 17.72 22.44 9.21
CA PRO A 313 17.82 22.61 10.65
C PRO A 313 17.12 21.47 11.40
N PHE A 314 17.63 21.12 12.58
CA PHE A 314 17.09 20.03 13.40
C PHE A 314 15.60 20.19 13.71
N SER A 315 15.11 21.42 13.87
CA SER A 315 13.69 21.71 14.08
C SER A 315 12.79 21.15 12.95
N LYS A 316 13.22 21.25 11.69
CA LYS A 316 12.48 20.69 10.54
C LYS A 316 12.49 19.17 10.54
N TYR A 317 13.62 18.56 10.92
CA TYR A 317 13.73 17.11 11.07
C TYR A 317 12.84 16.60 12.21
N LEU A 318 12.86 17.27 13.37
CA LEU A 318 12.02 16.94 14.52
C LEU A 318 10.53 17.08 14.18
N TYR A 319 10.14 18.15 13.48
CA TYR A 319 8.77 18.31 12.99
C TYR A 319 8.37 17.15 12.07
N TYR A 320 9.20 16.80 11.09
CA TYR A 320 8.97 15.65 10.22
C TYR A 320 8.83 14.33 10.99
N LEU A 321 9.59 14.15 12.08
CA LEU A 321 9.51 12.94 12.90
C LEU A 321 8.10 12.73 13.46
N PHE A 322 7.34 13.78 13.75
CA PHE A 322 5.99 13.65 14.31
C PHE A 322 4.84 13.80 13.28
N VAL A 323 5.05 14.48 12.15
CA VAL A 323 4.01 14.67 11.12
C VAL A 323 3.52 13.33 10.55
N PRO A 324 2.21 13.15 10.26
CA PRO A 324 1.67 11.93 9.69
C PRO A 324 1.99 11.80 8.18
N THR A 325 3.28 11.73 7.84
CA THR A 325 3.77 11.41 6.50
C THR A 325 5.11 10.68 6.58
N PHE A 326 5.37 9.81 5.62
CA PHE A 326 6.63 9.08 5.50
C PHE A 326 7.57 9.69 4.45
N LEU A 327 7.11 10.62 3.61
CA LEU A 327 7.98 11.30 2.64
C LEU A 327 8.61 12.55 3.26
N TYR A 328 9.93 12.67 3.16
CA TYR A 328 10.64 13.85 3.65
C TYR A 328 10.61 15.01 2.65
N ARG A 329 10.19 16.20 3.11
CA ARG A 329 10.26 17.49 2.40
C ARG A 329 10.70 18.58 3.38
N ASP A 330 11.36 19.61 2.87
CA ASP A 330 11.85 20.71 3.71
C ASP A 330 10.73 21.62 4.22
N ASN A 331 9.64 21.73 3.45
CA ASN A 331 8.48 22.53 3.76
C ASN A 331 7.22 21.71 3.48
N TYR A 332 6.26 21.77 4.40
CA TYR A 332 4.95 21.14 4.28
C TYR A 332 3.86 22.22 4.32
N PRO A 333 2.72 22.02 3.62
CA PRO A 333 1.58 22.91 3.76
C PRO A 333 1.10 22.88 5.22
N ARG A 334 0.84 24.07 5.79
CA ARG A 334 0.41 24.21 7.18
C ARG A 334 -0.96 24.86 7.28
N THR A 335 -1.74 24.44 8.27
CA THR A 335 -3.00 25.11 8.61
C THR A 335 -2.73 26.37 9.43
N SER A 336 -3.61 27.36 9.32
CA SER A 336 -3.47 28.67 9.98
C SER A 336 -3.62 28.57 11.50
N CYS A 337 -4.58 27.80 11.98
CA CYS A 337 -4.90 27.60 13.39
C CYS A 337 -5.13 26.12 13.72
N ILE A 338 -5.11 25.81 15.02
CA ILE A 338 -5.48 24.49 15.57
C ILE A 338 -6.95 24.56 15.99
N ARG A 339 -7.79 23.70 15.43
CA ARG A 339 -9.20 23.56 15.79
C ARG A 339 -9.35 22.62 16.98
N TRP A 340 -9.32 23.15 18.20
CA TRP A 340 -9.40 22.33 19.42
C TRP A 340 -10.67 21.47 19.56
N GLY A 341 -11.81 21.94 19.06
CA GLY A 341 -13.03 21.13 19.02
C GLY A 341 -12.89 19.90 18.11
N PHE A 342 -12.21 20.04 16.97
CA PHE A 342 -11.91 18.93 16.07
C PHE A 342 -10.91 17.95 16.73
N VAL A 343 -9.87 18.47 17.40
CA VAL A 343 -8.91 17.67 18.17
C VAL A 343 -9.63 16.84 19.24
N ALA A 344 -10.48 17.46 20.05
CA ALA A 344 -11.24 16.78 21.10
C ALA A 344 -12.15 15.68 20.52
N ALA A 345 -12.87 15.97 19.42
CA ALA A 345 -13.72 14.99 18.75
C ALA A 345 -12.91 13.77 18.24
N ARG A 346 -11.80 14.00 17.55
CA ARG A 346 -10.93 12.90 17.05
C ARG A 346 -10.29 12.11 18.20
N PHE A 347 -9.94 12.77 19.31
CA PHE A 347 -9.40 12.11 20.49
C PHE A 347 -10.43 11.19 21.16
N VAL A 348 -11.67 11.66 21.35
CA VAL A 348 -12.77 10.84 21.89
C VAL A 348 -13.04 9.64 20.99
N GLU A 349 -13.04 9.81 19.67
CA GLU A 349 -13.15 8.70 18.73
C GLU A 349 -12.00 7.70 18.88
N CYS A 350 -10.75 8.15 19.01
CA CYS A 350 -9.62 7.27 19.25
C CYS A 350 -9.82 6.41 20.50
N VAL A 351 -10.23 7.03 21.60
CA VAL A 351 -10.51 6.32 22.86
C VAL A 351 -11.65 5.30 22.67
N ALA A 352 -12.75 5.71 22.03
CA ALA A 352 -13.90 4.84 21.77
C ALA A 352 -13.54 3.60 20.94
N HIS A 353 -12.69 3.75 19.92
CA HIS A 353 -12.24 2.62 19.09
C HIS A 353 -11.36 1.64 19.85
N VAL A 354 -10.49 2.13 20.75
CA VAL A 354 -9.66 1.27 21.60
C VAL A 354 -10.53 0.45 22.55
N PHE A 355 -11.55 1.05 23.18
CA PHE A 355 -12.53 0.33 24.00
C PHE A 355 -13.36 -0.67 23.19
N LEU A 356 -13.84 -0.27 22.00
CA LEU A 356 -14.56 -1.16 21.10
C LEU A 356 -13.71 -2.39 20.76
N PHE A 357 -12.44 -2.20 20.41
CA PHE A 357 -11.54 -3.29 20.07
C PHE A 357 -11.36 -4.26 21.24
N ALA A 358 -11.16 -3.76 22.46
CA ALA A 358 -11.05 -4.59 23.65
C ALA A 358 -12.34 -5.39 23.94
N CYS A 359 -13.50 -4.75 23.85
CA CYS A 359 -14.79 -5.42 24.03
C CYS A 359 -15.03 -6.51 22.97
N LEU A 360 -14.72 -6.22 21.70
CA LEU A 360 -14.88 -7.20 20.61
C LEU A 360 -13.97 -8.42 20.82
N MET A 361 -12.75 -8.20 21.28
CA MET A 361 -11.82 -9.27 21.63
C MET A 361 -12.34 -10.12 22.81
N GLU A 362 -12.82 -9.49 23.88
CA GLU A 362 -13.21 -10.18 25.11
C GLU A 362 -14.55 -10.91 24.98
N ASN A 363 -15.52 -10.31 24.29
CA ASN A 363 -16.89 -10.81 24.26
C ASN A 363 -17.18 -11.72 23.06
N HIS A 364 -16.41 -11.61 21.97
CA HIS A 364 -16.66 -12.40 20.76
C HIS A 364 -15.51 -13.34 20.42
N LEU A 365 -14.27 -12.82 20.30
CA LEU A 365 -13.17 -13.67 19.86
C LEU A 365 -12.72 -14.66 20.91
N LYS A 366 -12.51 -14.20 22.14
CA LYS A 366 -12.02 -15.05 23.23
C LYS A 366 -12.97 -16.24 23.49
N PRO A 367 -14.29 -16.09 23.68
CA PRO A 367 -15.17 -17.23 23.95
C PRO A 367 -15.25 -18.23 22.79
N GLY A 368 -15.11 -17.75 21.55
CA GLY A 368 -15.10 -18.60 20.36
C GLY A 368 -13.82 -19.43 20.21
N LEU A 369 -12.68 -18.95 20.73
CA LEU A 369 -11.36 -19.48 20.42
C LEU A 369 -10.58 -20.02 21.64
N GLU A 370 -10.96 -19.68 22.88
CA GLU A 370 -10.22 -20.03 24.09
C GLU A 370 -10.12 -21.56 24.36
N ASN A 371 -10.99 -22.35 23.74
CA ASN A 371 -11.01 -23.81 23.91
C ASN A 371 -10.23 -24.55 22.81
N PHE A 372 -9.68 -23.84 21.83
CA PHE A 372 -8.81 -24.44 20.81
C PHE A 372 -7.54 -24.99 21.47
N GLY A 373 -7.14 -26.22 21.11
CA GLY A 373 -6.05 -26.96 21.77
C GLY A 373 -6.47 -27.78 22.98
N LYS A 374 -7.67 -27.59 23.55
CA LYS A 374 -8.26 -28.50 24.57
C LYS A 374 -9.17 -29.57 23.96
N MET A 375 -9.72 -29.28 22.77
CA MET A 375 -10.61 -30.19 22.05
C MET A 375 -9.96 -30.68 20.75
N GLN A 376 -10.34 -31.88 20.31
CA GLN A 376 -9.87 -32.41 19.03
C GLN A 376 -10.32 -31.50 17.88
N LEU A 377 -9.35 -31.03 17.09
CA LEU A 377 -9.61 -30.17 15.95
C LEU A 377 -10.31 -30.96 14.84
N ASN A 378 -11.56 -30.58 14.57
CA ASN A 378 -12.31 -31.03 13.42
C ASN A 378 -12.38 -29.90 12.38
N ALA A 379 -12.15 -30.20 11.10
CA ALA A 379 -12.26 -29.23 10.02
C ALA A 379 -13.63 -28.55 9.99
N SER A 380 -14.71 -29.28 10.29
CA SER A 380 -16.07 -28.73 10.37
C SER A 380 -16.20 -27.65 11.47
N LEU A 381 -15.57 -27.88 12.63
CA LEU A 381 -15.57 -26.92 13.73
C LEU A 381 -14.78 -25.66 13.38
N LEU A 382 -13.60 -25.82 12.76
CA LEU A 382 -12.76 -24.70 12.33
C LEU A 382 -13.51 -23.81 11.34
N VAL A 383 -14.09 -24.40 10.30
CA VAL A 383 -14.87 -23.68 9.29
C VAL A 383 -16.05 -22.94 9.93
N ARG A 384 -16.83 -23.62 10.78
CA ARG A 384 -17.97 -23.00 11.49
C ARG A 384 -17.52 -21.80 12.32
N THR A 385 -16.42 -21.94 13.06
CA THR A 385 -15.90 -20.89 13.95
C THR A 385 -15.41 -19.68 13.14
N VAL A 386 -14.69 -19.91 12.05
CA VAL A 386 -14.22 -18.86 11.14
C VAL A 386 -15.40 -18.07 10.56
N PHE A 387 -16.44 -18.73 10.06
CA PHE A 387 -17.62 -18.05 9.53
C PHE A 387 -18.42 -17.31 10.61
N GLN A 388 -18.50 -17.83 11.83
CA GLN A 388 -19.18 -17.16 12.95
C GLN A 388 -18.45 -15.89 13.39
N LEU A 389 -17.12 -15.90 13.41
CA LEU A 389 -16.29 -14.77 13.85
C LEU A 389 -15.97 -13.78 12.73
N GLN A 390 -16.25 -14.11 11.48
CA GLN A 390 -15.93 -13.30 10.32
C GLN A 390 -16.48 -11.88 10.40
N MET A 391 -17.73 -11.70 10.85
CA MET A 391 -18.33 -10.38 11.00
C MET A 391 -17.62 -9.54 12.05
N THR A 392 -17.21 -10.16 13.17
CA THR A 392 -16.43 -9.49 14.21
C THR A 392 -15.06 -9.09 13.68
N SER A 393 -14.35 -9.98 12.97
CA SER A 393 -13.05 -9.68 12.38
C SER A 393 -13.12 -8.56 11.35
N MET A 394 -14.16 -8.54 10.50
CA MET A 394 -14.43 -7.44 9.57
C MET A 394 -14.65 -6.11 10.29
N LEU A 395 -15.45 -6.10 11.35
CA LEU A 395 -15.68 -4.90 12.17
C LEU A 395 -14.40 -4.41 12.82
N MET A 396 -13.56 -5.32 13.33
CA MET A 396 -12.26 -4.99 13.91
C MET A 396 -11.29 -4.41 12.88
N LEU A 397 -11.25 -4.95 11.66
CA LEU A 397 -10.44 -4.40 10.57
C LEU A 397 -10.89 -2.99 10.19
N LEU A 398 -12.21 -2.77 10.01
CA LEU A 398 -12.76 -1.46 9.65
C LEU A 398 -12.56 -0.44 10.78
N SER A 399 -12.75 -0.87 12.03
CA SER A 399 -12.46 -0.08 13.23
C SER A 399 -10.98 0.30 13.30
N GLY A 400 -10.07 -0.64 13.05
CA GLY A 400 -8.63 -0.38 13.00
C GLY A 400 -8.23 0.61 11.90
N PHE A 401 -8.85 0.50 10.72
CA PHE A 401 -8.69 1.47 9.62
C PHE A 401 -9.12 2.88 10.06
N TYR A 402 -10.34 3.02 10.58
CA TYR A 402 -10.87 4.31 11.02
C TYR A 402 -10.06 4.90 12.18
N PHE A 403 -9.62 4.06 13.11
CA PHE A 403 -8.78 4.45 14.24
C PHE A 403 -7.44 5.01 13.77
N LEU A 404 -6.63 4.26 13.01
CA LEU A 404 -5.27 4.65 12.66
C LEU A 404 -5.22 5.71 11.55
N LEU A 405 -5.89 5.44 10.42
CA LEU A 405 -5.73 6.23 9.21
C LEU A 405 -6.64 7.45 9.16
N HIS A 406 -7.77 7.42 9.85
CA HIS A 406 -8.64 8.58 9.97
C HIS A 406 -8.45 9.34 11.27
N SER A 407 -8.83 8.77 12.41
CA SER A 407 -8.92 9.50 13.68
C SER A 407 -7.53 9.92 14.20
N TRP A 408 -6.61 8.97 14.33
CA TRP A 408 -5.25 9.23 14.85
C TRP A 408 -4.41 10.10 13.91
N SER A 409 -4.46 9.82 12.61
CA SER A 409 -3.73 10.61 11.61
C SER A 409 -4.27 12.05 11.49
N ASN A 410 -5.60 12.26 11.58
CA ASN A 410 -6.15 13.61 11.62
C ASN A 410 -5.88 14.33 12.93
N LEU A 411 -5.93 13.63 14.07
CA LEU A 411 -5.57 14.17 15.38
C LEU A 411 -4.14 14.71 15.37
N THR A 412 -3.18 13.87 14.95
CA THR A 412 -1.77 14.26 14.85
C THR A 412 -1.53 15.35 13.81
N ALA A 413 -2.21 15.31 12.66
CA ALA A 413 -2.13 16.36 11.65
C ALA A 413 -2.62 17.72 12.17
N GLU A 414 -3.76 17.76 12.86
CA GLU A 414 -4.32 18.99 13.41
C GLU A 414 -3.40 19.57 14.50
N LEU A 415 -2.93 18.74 15.44
CA LEU A 415 -2.01 19.16 16.51
C LEU A 415 -0.71 19.77 15.97
N LEU A 416 -0.18 19.21 14.87
CA LEU A 416 1.05 19.68 14.24
C LEU A 416 0.84 20.81 13.23
N ARG A 417 -0.42 21.17 12.93
CA ARG A 417 -0.82 22.08 11.84
C ARG A 417 -0.35 21.60 10.47
N PHE A 418 -0.48 20.31 10.20
CA PHE A 418 -0.19 19.71 8.90
C PHE A 418 -1.43 19.77 7.98
N GLY A 419 -1.24 20.28 6.78
CA GLY A 419 -2.32 20.61 5.84
C GLY A 419 -2.70 19.49 4.86
N ASP A 420 -1.83 18.53 4.54
CA ASP A 420 -2.15 17.46 3.59
C ASP A 420 -2.74 16.23 4.29
N ARG A 421 -4.07 16.13 4.35
CA ARG A 421 -4.75 15.07 5.12
C ARG A 421 -5.26 13.92 4.27
N MET A 422 -4.74 13.74 3.05
CA MET A 422 -5.08 12.57 2.23
C MET A 422 -4.23 11.37 2.65
N PHE A 423 -4.67 10.68 3.71
CA PHE A 423 -4.04 9.46 4.23
C PHE A 423 -4.53 8.20 3.51
N TYR A 424 -5.70 8.27 2.90
CA TYR A 424 -6.36 7.20 2.14
C TYR A 424 -7.33 7.79 1.11
N ARG A 425 -7.81 6.95 0.20
CA ARG A 425 -8.83 7.22 -0.82
C ARG A 425 -10.01 6.26 -0.67
N ASP A 426 -10.94 6.30 -1.61
CA ASP A 426 -12.07 5.39 -1.78
C ASP A 426 -11.61 3.95 -2.09
N TRP A 427 -10.94 3.30 -1.15
CA TRP A 427 -10.41 1.95 -1.34
C TRP A 427 -11.52 0.89 -1.47
N TRP A 428 -12.71 1.16 -0.92
CA TRP A 428 -13.86 0.27 -0.97
C TRP A 428 -14.57 0.23 -2.34
N THR A 429 -14.25 1.15 -3.25
CA THR A 429 -14.77 1.15 -4.64
C THR A 429 -13.80 0.52 -5.64
N SER A 430 -12.65 0.01 -5.17
CA SER A 430 -11.60 -0.51 -6.05
C SER A 430 -12.07 -1.76 -6.79
N GLY A 431 -11.86 -1.78 -8.12
CA GLY A 431 -12.22 -2.95 -8.94
C GLY A 431 -11.16 -4.06 -8.93
N ASP A 432 -9.97 -3.75 -8.42
CA ASP A 432 -8.80 -4.63 -8.43
C ASP A 432 -8.01 -4.52 -7.11
N ILE A 433 -7.35 -5.62 -6.72
CA ILE A 433 -6.56 -5.70 -5.49
C ILE A 433 -5.37 -4.74 -5.50
N PHE A 434 -4.74 -4.52 -6.66
CA PHE A 434 -3.63 -3.58 -6.77
C PHE A 434 -4.11 -2.13 -6.61
N GLU A 435 -5.33 -1.81 -7.06
CA GLU A 435 -5.95 -0.51 -6.81
C GLU A 435 -6.29 -0.34 -5.32
N TYR A 436 -6.84 -1.37 -4.69
CA TYR A 436 -7.13 -1.39 -3.26
C TYR A 436 -5.88 -1.04 -2.43
N PHE A 437 -4.74 -1.70 -2.65
CA PHE A 437 -3.51 -1.43 -1.90
C PHE A 437 -2.97 -0.02 -2.10
N ARG A 438 -3.16 0.58 -3.29
CA ARG A 438 -2.77 1.98 -3.56
C ARG A 438 -3.67 3.00 -2.86
N LYS A 439 -4.95 2.67 -2.63
CA LYS A 439 -5.92 3.58 -2.02
C LYS A 439 -6.07 3.42 -0.51
N TRP A 440 -5.82 2.23 0.03
CA TRP A 440 -6.05 1.87 1.44
C TRP A 440 -5.19 2.69 2.41
N ASN A 441 -3.86 2.64 2.25
CA ASN A 441 -2.91 3.34 3.11
C ASN A 441 -1.89 4.08 2.24
N ILE A 442 -2.26 5.30 1.85
CA ILE A 442 -1.45 6.13 0.96
C ILE A 442 -0.12 6.50 1.61
N LEU A 443 -0.09 6.64 2.95
CA LEU A 443 1.14 6.99 3.65
C LEU A 443 2.26 5.97 3.41
N VAL A 444 1.96 4.69 3.63
CA VAL A 444 2.93 3.61 3.42
C VAL A 444 3.09 3.33 1.92
N GLY A 445 2.01 3.38 1.15
CA GLY A 445 2.03 3.19 -0.30
C GLY A 445 2.96 4.17 -1.02
N ASP A 446 2.92 5.45 -0.66
CA ASP A 446 3.80 6.48 -1.21
C ASP A 446 5.27 6.25 -0.83
N TRP A 447 5.53 5.82 0.40
CA TRP A 447 6.90 5.53 0.84
C TRP A 447 7.49 4.33 0.11
N LEU A 448 6.70 3.25 -0.01
CA LEU A 448 7.09 2.06 -0.76
C LEU A 448 7.32 2.42 -2.23
N TYR A 449 6.46 3.25 -2.81
CA TYR A 449 6.62 3.70 -4.17
C TYR A 449 7.89 4.54 -4.37
N GLU A 450 8.09 5.58 -3.55
CA GLU A 450 9.17 6.55 -3.73
C GLU A 450 10.55 5.94 -3.43
N TYR A 451 10.68 5.16 -2.36
CA TYR A 451 11.99 4.72 -1.87
C TYR A 451 12.32 3.26 -2.19
N ILE A 452 11.31 2.41 -2.41
CA ILE A 452 11.55 1.00 -2.76
C ILE A 452 11.31 0.79 -4.26
N PHE A 453 10.11 1.05 -4.75
CA PHE A 453 9.75 0.77 -6.14
C PHE A 453 10.62 1.54 -7.13
N LYS A 454 10.75 2.87 -6.98
CA LYS A 454 11.60 3.68 -7.88
C LYS A 454 13.05 3.26 -7.82
N ASP A 455 13.62 3.06 -6.64
CA ASP A 455 15.02 2.66 -6.50
C ASP A 455 15.29 1.25 -7.06
N CYS A 456 14.38 0.30 -6.80
CA CYS A 456 14.43 -1.03 -7.41
C CYS A 456 14.33 -0.96 -8.94
N TYR A 457 13.44 -0.13 -9.48
CA TYR A 457 13.23 0.04 -10.91
C TYR A 457 14.47 0.58 -11.62
N LEU A 458 15.13 1.55 -10.99
CA LEU A 458 16.27 2.26 -11.55
C LEU A 458 17.58 1.50 -11.38
N TYR A 459 17.83 0.95 -10.19
CA TYR A 459 19.15 0.43 -9.82
C TYR A 459 19.23 -1.09 -9.79
N VAL A 460 18.14 -1.80 -9.45
CA VAL A 460 18.16 -3.25 -9.21
C VAL A 460 17.66 -4.03 -10.44
N PHE A 461 16.41 -3.81 -10.84
CA PHE A 461 15.74 -4.59 -11.89
C PHE A 461 15.69 -3.89 -13.25
N LYS A 462 16.37 -2.73 -13.38
CA LYS A 462 16.64 -2.00 -14.63
C LYS A 462 15.45 -1.97 -15.61
N GLY A 463 14.27 -1.60 -15.14
CA GLY A 463 13.09 -1.42 -15.98
C GLY A 463 11.96 -2.45 -15.83
N SER A 464 12.15 -3.56 -15.11
CA SER A 464 11.07 -4.54 -14.88
C SER A 464 10.08 -4.07 -13.81
N THR A 465 8.87 -3.70 -14.22
CA THR A 465 7.80 -3.28 -13.29
C THR A 465 7.29 -4.43 -12.42
N ALA A 466 7.19 -5.64 -12.97
CA ALA A 466 6.71 -6.82 -12.26
C ALA A 466 7.66 -7.23 -11.12
N ALA A 467 8.97 -7.26 -11.39
CA ALA A 467 9.96 -7.59 -10.35
C ALA A 467 9.99 -6.54 -9.23
N CYS A 468 9.83 -5.26 -9.58
CA CYS A 468 9.73 -4.18 -8.59
C CYS A 468 8.46 -4.29 -7.74
N GLY A 469 7.33 -4.60 -8.38
CA GLY A 469 6.07 -4.86 -7.67
C GLY A 469 6.22 -6.01 -6.69
N MET A 470 6.76 -7.14 -7.13
CA MET A 470 7.02 -8.30 -6.26
C MET A 470 7.94 -7.96 -5.09
N ALA A 471 9.02 -7.20 -5.31
CA ALA A 471 9.91 -6.77 -4.24
C ALA A 471 9.17 -5.91 -3.19
N VAL A 472 8.32 -4.99 -3.62
CA VAL A 472 7.47 -4.18 -2.71
C VAL A 472 6.52 -5.07 -1.91
N PHE A 473 5.87 -6.03 -2.56
CA PHE A 473 4.96 -6.95 -1.88
C PHE A 473 5.68 -7.84 -0.86
N VAL A 474 6.84 -8.40 -1.20
CA VAL A 474 7.64 -9.23 -0.29
C VAL A 474 8.12 -8.42 0.92
N ILE A 475 8.62 -7.19 0.70
CA ILE A 475 9.05 -6.31 1.80
C ILE A 475 7.86 -5.96 2.70
N SER A 476 6.70 -5.65 2.11
CA SER A 476 5.47 -5.38 2.85
C SER A 476 5.01 -6.60 3.64
N ALA A 477 5.02 -7.79 3.03
CA ALA A 477 4.62 -9.05 3.65
C ALA A 477 5.47 -9.38 4.89
N ILE A 478 6.79 -9.30 4.77
CA ILE A 478 7.72 -9.53 5.89
C ILE A 478 7.47 -8.52 7.01
N ALA A 479 7.21 -7.25 6.68
CA ALA A 479 6.91 -6.23 7.67
C ALA A 479 5.60 -6.52 8.42
N HIS A 480 4.54 -6.93 7.71
CA HIS A 480 3.27 -7.26 8.36
C HIS A 480 3.39 -8.50 9.26
N GLU A 481 4.10 -9.53 8.79
CA GLU A 481 4.38 -10.72 9.59
C GLU A 481 5.12 -10.36 10.89
N TYR A 482 6.13 -9.49 10.78
CA TYR A 482 6.89 -9.00 11.93
C TYR A 482 6.02 -8.33 13.02
N PHE A 483 4.92 -7.65 12.66
CA PHE A 483 4.00 -7.03 13.63
C PHE A 483 3.01 -8.00 14.26
N VAL A 484 2.78 -9.16 13.65
CA VAL A 484 1.84 -10.16 14.16
C VAL A 484 2.58 -11.22 14.97
N ASP A 485 3.66 -11.76 14.40
CA ASP A 485 4.42 -12.87 14.97
C ASP A 485 5.13 -12.50 16.27
N ILE A 486 5.83 -11.36 16.30
CA ILE A 486 6.65 -10.99 17.47
C ILE A 486 5.77 -10.70 18.69
N PRO A 487 4.68 -9.90 18.61
CA PRO A 487 3.81 -9.67 19.76
C PRO A 487 3.07 -10.91 20.24
N LEU A 488 2.66 -11.80 19.32
CA LEU A 488 1.99 -13.06 19.65
C LEU A 488 2.97 -14.18 20.02
N ARG A 489 4.28 -13.96 19.81
CA ARG A 489 5.38 -14.91 20.04
C ARG A 489 5.18 -16.24 19.31
N LEU A 490 4.56 -16.19 18.14
CA LEU A 490 4.34 -17.33 17.27
C LEU A 490 4.99 -17.02 15.93
N PHE A 491 5.34 -18.06 15.17
CA PHE A 491 5.74 -17.91 13.79
C PHE A 491 4.71 -18.61 12.93
N PHE A 492 3.83 -17.85 12.28
CA PHE A 492 2.76 -18.41 11.47
C PHE A 492 2.57 -17.56 10.21
N PRO A 493 3.36 -17.79 9.13
CA PRO A 493 3.49 -16.88 7.99
C PRO A 493 2.28 -16.86 7.04
N LEU A 494 1.06 -16.99 7.56
CA LEU A 494 -0.18 -17.00 6.80
C LEU A 494 -0.39 -15.67 6.08
N LEU A 495 -0.17 -14.55 6.76
CA LEU A 495 -0.34 -13.22 6.19
C LEU A 495 0.67 -13.01 5.05
N ALA A 496 1.95 -13.34 5.25
CA ALA A 496 2.95 -13.23 4.20
C ALA A 496 2.62 -14.09 2.96
N ILE A 497 2.14 -15.31 3.15
CA ILE A 497 1.69 -16.20 2.07
C ILE A 497 0.51 -15.55 1.33
N GLN A 498 -0.49 -15.03 2.04
CA GLN A 498 -1.66 -14.41 1.43
C GLN A 498 -1.29 -13.17 0.60
N PHE A 499 -0.37 -12.32 1.11
CA PHE A 499 0.16 -11.17 0.37
C PHE A 499 0.83 -11.57 -0.95
N ILE A 500 1.55 -12.71 -0.99
CA ILE A 500 2.27 -13.18 -2.18
C ILE A 500 1.30 -13.80 -3.20
N PHE A 501 0.37 -14.63 -2.75
CA PHE A 501 -0.57 -15.32 -3.64
C PHE A 501 -1.77 -14.45 -4.03
N SER A 502 -1.86 -13.21 -3.55
CA SER A 502 -2.98 -12.29 -3.80
C SER A 502 -4.34 -12.96 -3.53
N ALA A 503 -4.36 -13.91 -2.58
CA ALA A 503 -5.51 -14.74 -2.29
C ALA A 503 -6.45 -14.02 -1.29
N PHE A 504 -7.74 -14.31 -1.42
CA PHE A 504 -8.89 -13.72 -0.74
C PHE A 504 -8.69 -13.34 0.76
N SER A 505 -9.05 -12.08 1.06
CA SER A 505 -9.52 -11.51 2.34
C SER A 505 -8.62 -11.58 3.58
N ASN A 506 -7.96 -10.45 3.90
CA ASN A 506 -7.23 -10.14 5.16
C ASN A 506 -8.02 -10.32 6.47
N THR A 507 -9.25 -10.81 6.39
CA THR A 507 -10.25 -10.78 7.45
C THR A 507 -10.33 -12.11 8.17
N PHE A 508 -9.98 -13.20 7.49
CA PHE A 508 -9.90 -14.51 8.10
C PHE A 508 -8.62 -14.68 8.91
N ASP A 509 -7.54 -13.99 8.53
CA ASP A 509 -6.24 -14.06 9.18
C ASP A 509 -6.33 -13.82 10.68
N PHE A 510 -7.08 -12.80 11.10
CA PHE A 510 -7.21 -12.45 12.51
C PHE A 510 -7.75 -13.61 13.36
N VAL A 511 -8.71 -14.38 12.82
CA VAL A 511 -9.25 -15.57 13.50
C VAL A 511 -8.19 -16.67 13.60
N PHE A 512 -7.44 -16.92 12.52
CA PHE A 512 -6.41 -17.96 12.51
C PHE A 512 -5.26 -17.64 13.47
N TYR A 513 -4.77 -16.40 13.50
CA TYR A 513 -3.70 -16.00 14.43
C TYR A 513 -4.14 -16.11 15.89
N VAL A 514 -5.37 -15.72 16.22
CA VAL A 514 -5.89 -15.84 17.59
C VAL A 514 -6.15 -17.31 17.95
N ALA A 515 -6.63 -18.13 17.02
CA ALA A 515 -6.80 -19.57 17.22
C ALA A 515 -5.45 -20.27 17.47
N GLU A 516 -4.43 -19.93 16.70
CA GLU A 516 -3.06 -20.43 16.88
C GLU A 516 -2.47 -20.00 18.23
N PHE A 517 -2.70 -18.75 18.63
CA PHE A 517 -2.30 -18.23 19.93
C PHE A 517 -2.89 -19.04 21.09
N TYR A 518 -4.22 -19.23 21.13
CA TYR A 518 -4.86 -20.02 22.20
C TYR A 518 -4.49 -21.50 22.14
N THR A 519 -4.32 -22.07 20.94
CA THR A 519 -3.87 -23.46 20.79
C THR A 519 -2.48 -23.65 21.40
N LYS A 520 -1.57 -22.69 21.18
CA LYS A 520 -0.24 -22.71 21.79
C LYS A 520 -0.28 -22.60 23.32
N GLU A 521 -1.15 -21.76 23.87
CA GLU A 521 -1.29 -21.62 25.33
C GLU A 521 -1.88 -22.88 25.98
N ASN A 522 -2.89 -23.49 25.34
CA ASN A 522 -3.58 -24.66 25.87
C ASN A 522 -2.81 -25.97 25.64
N CYS A 523 -1.96 -26.04 24.62
CA CYS A 523 -1.25 -27.24 24.18
C CYS A 523 0.23 -26.92 23.92
N PRO A 524 1.01 -26.60 24.97
CA PRO A 524 2.42 -26.27 24.81
C PRO A 524 3.21 -27.50 24.34
N LYS A 525 4.05 -27.33 23.31
CA LYS A 525 4.96 -28.39 22.86
C LYS A 525 5.98 -28.70 23.97
N ALA A 526 6.13 -29.98 24.33
CA ALA A 526 6.96 -30.43 25.45
C ALA A 526 8.47 -30.27 25.20
N SER A 527 8.91 -30.36 23.94
CA SER A 527 10.28 -30.09 23.50
C SER A 527 10.24 -29.65 22.02
N TYR A 528 11.02 -28.63 21.67
CA TYR A 528 11.34 -28.33 20.27
C TYR A 528 12.65 -29.07 19.97
N GLU A 529 12.56 -30.29 19.46
CA GLU A 529 13.74 -31.14 19.19
C GLU A 529 14.44 -30.73 17.88
N SER A 530 13.69 -30.13 16.94
CA SER A 530 14.21 -29.63 15.67
C SER A 530 13.78 -28.17 15.39
N TRP A 531 14.60 -27.45 14.61
CA TRP A 531 14.25 -26.09 14.15
C TRP A 531 12.97 -26.09 13.28
N SER A 532 12.68 -27.21 12.60
CA SER A 532 11.43 -27.40 11.85
C SER A 532 10.18 -27.34 12.72
N ASP A 533 10.30 -27.63 14.02
CA ASP A 533 9.14 -27.65 14.94
C ASP A 533 8.62 -26.25 15.24
N HIS A 534 9.43 -25.22 14.98
CA HIS A 534 9.02 -23.81 15.04
C HIS A 534 8.21 -23.38 13.81
N LEU A 535 8.36 -24.09 12.68
CA LEU A 535 7.64 -23.80 11.44
C LEU A 535 6.28 -24.50 11.39
N LEU A 536 6.07 -25.53 12.23
CA LEU A 536 4.84 -26.30 12.24
C LEU A 536 3.79 -25.66 13.17
N PRO A 537 2.63 -25.19 12.65
CA PRO A 537 1.57 -24.59 13.46
C PRO A 537 1.09 -25.51 14.58
N HIS A 538 0.76 -24.95 15.74
CA HIS A 538 0.17 -25.65 16.89
C HIS A 538 -1.22 -26.17 16.55
N LEU A 539 -1.98 -25.47 15.72
CA LEU A 539 -3.25 -25.93 15.15
C LEU A 539 -3.11 -27.29 14.43
N LEU A 540 -1.98 -27.58 13.78
CA LEU A 540 -1.78 -28.85 13.08
C LEU A 540 -1.07 -29.91 13.92
N SER A 541 -0.32 -29.49 14.94
CA SER A 541 0.56 -30.38 15.71
C SER A 541 0.00 -30.76 17.08
N CYS A 542 -0.97 -30.02 17.61
CA CYS A 542 -1.60 -30.38 18.88
C CYS A 542 -2.43 -31.66 18.75
N LYS A 543 -1.94 -32.74 19.35
CA LYS A 543 -2.71 -33.95 19.59
C LYS A 543 -3.30 -33.86 20.99
N VAL A 544 -4.57 -33.48 21.08
CA VAL A 544 -5.31 -33.53 22.34
C VAL A 544 -5.29 -34.98 22.83
N LYS A 545 -4.67 -35.19 24.00
CA LYS A 545 -4.59 -36.50 24.65
C LYS A 545 -5.93 -36.92 25.21
#